data_AF-A0A1I5EX11-F1
#
_entry.id   AF-A0A1I5EX11-F1
#
_cell.length_a   1.000
_cell.length_b   1.000
_cell.length_c   1.000
_cell.angle_alpha   90.00
_cell.angle_beta   90.00
_cell.angle_gamma   90.00
#
_symmetry.space_group_name_H-M   'P 1'
#
loop_
_entity.id
_entity.type
_entity.pdbx_description
1 polymer ?
#
loop_
_entity_poly.entity_id
_entity_poly.type
_entity_poly.pdbx_seq_one_letter_code
_entity_poly.pdbx_strand_id
1 'polypeptide(L)' 'MRGMLEHLAPLREQIVKCEQSRSKVHRQAVFERIAAHHRVAAAELDHAISLGEKE' A
#
# COMPACT_ATOMS: atom_id res chain seq x y z
N MET A 1 17.81 2.16 37.79
CA MET A 1 16.54 1.98 37.04
C MET A 1 16.17 3.17 36.18
N ARG A 2 16.19 4.42 36.66
CA ARG A 2 15.83 5.63 35.88
C ARG A 2 16.64 5.80 34.57
N GLY A 3 17.97 5.71 34.61
CA GLY A 3 18.80 5.81 33.39
C GLY A 3 18.55 4.69 32.37
N MET A 4 18.18 3.49 32.84
CA MET A 4 17.83 2.37 31.94
C MET A 4 16.50 2.63 31.22
N LEU A 5 15.52 3.25 31.90
CA LEU A 5 14.25 3.65 31.28
C LEU A 5 14.44 4.81 30.29
N GLU A 6 15.35 5.75 30.58
CA GLU A 6 15.73 6.84 29.67
C GLU A 6 16.38 6.30 28.38
N HIS A 7 17.16 5.23 28.45
CA HIS A 7 17.72 4.58 27.26
C HIS A 7 16.71 3.74 26.45
N LEU A 8 15.61 3.29 27.07
CA LEU A 8 14.55 2.54 26.38
C LEU A 8 13.57 3.46 25.63
N ALA A 9 13.46 4.73 26.02
CA ALA A 9 12.54 5.68 25.38
C ALA A 9 12.84 5.90 23.88
N PRO A 10 14.09 6.13 23.45
CA PRO A 10 14.43 6.24 22.03
C PRO A 10 14.14 4.96 21.23
N LEU A 11 14.36 3.79 21.82
CA LEU A 11 14.09 2.51 21.17
C LEU A 11 12.58 2.31 20.93
N ARG A 12 11.74 2.68 21.90
CA ARG A 12 10.28 2.66 21.74
C ARG A 12 9.81 3.60 20.62
N GLU A 13 10.40 4.79 20.53
CA GLU A 13 10.08 5.74 19.47
C GLU A 13 10.45 5.18 18.07
N GLN A 14 11.60 4.51 17.95
CA GLN A 14 11.99 3.86 16.70
C GLN A 14 11.06 2.72 16.31
N ILE A 15 10.61 1.90 17.28
CA ILE A 15 9.63 0.83 17.04
C ILE A 15 8.33 1.42 16.46
N VAL A 16 7.80 2.48 17.06
CA VAL A 16 6.58 3.16 16.58
C VAL A 16 6.77 3.70 15.16
N LYS A 17 7.92 4.32 14.85
CA LYS A 17 8.23 4.81 13.49
C LYS A 17 8.33 3.66 12.47
N CYS A 18 8.90 2.53 12.85
CA CYS A 18 8.96 1.32 12.02
C CYS A 18 7.56 0.76 11.75
N GLU A 19 6.70 0.66 12.76
CA GLU A 19 5.32 0.18 12.62
C GLU A 19 4.48 1.10 11.71
N GLN A 20 4.62 2.43 11.88
CA GLN A 20 3.96 3.41 11.03
C GLN A 20 4.43 3.31 9.57
N SER A 21 5.74 3.13 9.35
CA SER A 21 6.31 2.93 8.02
C SER A 21 5.83 1.63 7.38
N ARG A 22 5.77 0.53 8.14
CA ARG A 22 5.22 -0.75 7.70
C ARG A 22 3.76 -0.64 7.29
N SER A 23 2.94 0.07 8.08
CA SER A 23 1.53 0.33 7.75
C SER A 23 1.37 1.13 6.45
N LYS A 24 2.23 2.12 6.20
CA LYS A 24 2.22 2.90 4.95
C LYS A 24 2.58 2.03 3.74
N VAL A 25 3.67 1.26 3.83
CA VAL A 25 4.11 0.36 2.75
C VAL A 25 3.05 -0.71 2.46
N HIS A 26 2.44 -1.30 3.49
CA HIS A 26 1.38 -2.29 3.31
C HIS A 26 0.15 -1.69 2.60
N ARG A 27 -0.30 -0.50 3.03
CA ARG A 27 -1.40 0.20 2.35
C ARG A 27 -1.07 0.50 0.89
N GLN A 28 0.15 0.96 0.61
CA GLN A 28 0.60 1.23 -0.76
C GLN A 28 0.54 -0.03 -1.64
N ALA A 29 1.07 -1.16 -1.15
CA ALA A 29 1.02 -2.42 -1.89
C ALA A 29 -0.42 -2.92 -2.15
N VAL A 30 -1.32 -2.71 -1.19
CA VAL A 30 -2.76 -3.02 -1.36
C VAL A 30 -3.38 -2.13 -2.43
N PHE A 31 -3.11 -0.81 -2.42
CA PHE A 31 -3.60 0.11 -3.45
C PHE A 31 -3.07 -0.24 -4.83
N GLU A 32 -1.78 -0.56 -4.96
CA GLU A 32 -1.17 -0.95 -6.24
C GLU A 32 -1.82 -2.21 -6.81
N ARG A 33 -2.11 -3.21 -5.96
CA ARG A 33 -2.82 -4.42 -6.38
C ARG A 33 -4.24 -4.12 -6.87
N ILE A 34 -4.99 -3.28 -6.14
CA ILE A 34 -6.35 -2.87 -6.55
C ILE A 34 -6.30 -2.11 -7.88
N ALA A 35 -5.37 -1.16 -8.04
CA ALA A 35 -5.20 -0.40 -9.26
C ALA A 35 -4.84 -1.32 -10.45
N ALA A 36 -4.01 -2.35 -10.24
CA ALA A 36 -3.68 -3.32 -11.28
C ALA A 36 -4.92 -4.09 -11.75
N HIS A 37 -5.77 -4.56 -10.83
CA HIS A 37 -7.03 -5.22 -11.18
C HIS A 37 -7.96 -4.31 -12.00
N HIS A 38 -8.11 -3.05 -11.59
CA HIS A 38 -8.96 -2.11 -12.34
C HIS A 38 -8.40 -1.75 -13.72
N ARG A 39 -7.08 -1.69 -13.90
CA ARG A 39 -6.47 -1.48 -15.22
C ARG A 39 -6.78 -2.62 -16.18
N VAL A 40 -6.74 -3.87 -15.71
CA VAL A 40 -7.11 -5.04 -16.52
C VAL A 40 -8.57 -4.96 -16.92
N ALA A 41 -9.47 -4.73 -15.95
CA ALA A 41 -10.90 -4.59 -16.22
C ALA A 41 -11.20 -3.44 -17.21
N ALA A 42 -10.52 -2.30 -17.08
CA ALA A 42 -10.66 -1.19 -18.02
C ALA A 42 -10.21 -1.57 -19.44
N ALA A 43 -9.07 -2.25 -19.57
CA ALA A 43 -8.58 -2.70 -20.88
C ALA A 43 -9.52 -3.73 -21.53
N GLU A 44 -10.12 -4.62 -20.75
CA GLU A 44 -11.13 -5.59 -21.23
C GLU A 44 -12.40 -4.88 -21.71
N LEU A 45 -12.86 -3.84 -20.98
CA LEU A 45 -14.00 -3.02 -21.38
C LEU A 45 -13.71 -2.25 -22.67
N ASP A 46 -12.56 -1.58 -22.76
CA ASP A 46 -12.13 -0.86 -23.97
C ASP A 46 -12.06 -1.80 -25.18
N HIS A 47 -11.58 -3.03 -24.97
CA HIS A 47 -11.56 -4.05 -25.99
C HIS A 47 -12.96 -4.47 -26.45
N ALA A 48 -13.87 -4.71 -25.50
CA ALA A 48 -15.25 -5.09 -25.81
C ALA A 48 -16.00 -3.98 -26.56
N ILE A 49 -15.81 -2.71 -26.18
CA ILE A 49 -16.36 -1.55 -26.89
C ILE A 49 -15.82 -1.51 -28.31
N SER A 50 -14.50 -1.66 -28.48
CA SER A 50 -13.87 -1.64 -29.81
C SER A 50 -14.32 -2.78 -30.72
N LEU A 51 -14.75 -3.92 -30.15
CA LEU A 51 -15.34 -5.03 -30.92
C LEU A 51 -16.76 -4.68 -31.36
N GLY A 52 -17.58 -4.13 -30.47
CA GLY A 52 -18.95 -3.72 -30.78
C GLY A 52 -19.05 -2.56 -31.77
N GLU A 53 -18.02 -1.71 -31.87
CA GLU A 53 -17.95 -0.64 -32.88
C GLU A 53 -17.57 -1.13 -34.29
N LYS A 54 -17.04 -2.35 -34.39
CA LYS A 54 -16.61 -2.95 -35.68
C LYS A 54 -17.66 -3.86 -36.32
N GLU A 55 -18.70 -4.22 -35.56
CA GLU A 55 -19.90 -4.92 -36.05
C GLU A 55 -20.93 -3.93 -36.62
#